data_AF-A0A9D3YVU8-F1
#
_entry.id   AF-A0A9D3YVU8-F1
#
_cell.length_a   1.000
_cell.length_b   1.000
_cell.length_c   1.000
_cell.angle_alpha   90.00
_cell.angle_beta   90.00
_cell.angle_gamma   90.00
#
_symmetry.space_group_name_H-M   'P 1'
#
loop_
_entity.id
_entity.type
_entity.pdbx_description
1 polymer ?
#
loop_
_entity_poly.entity_id
_entity_poly.type
_entity_poly.pdbx_seq_one_letter_code
_entity_poly.pdbx_strand_id
1 'polypeptide(L)'
;MDRLQRTHLPTADSVLERVSITLRDVQRGKQNGNLDVSAARTQIASLLTNLQRLENDHTVPDDLLKSTIQSVVLVRDSLPDLTQHRI
;
A
#
# COMPACT_ATOMS: atom_id res chain seq x y z
N MET A 1 -25.52 -23.84 15.86
CA MET A 1 -24.17 -23.82 15.27
C MET A 1 -24.26 -22.99 14.02
N ASP A 2 -23.53 -21.88 13.92
CA ASP A 2 -23.12 -21.19 12.67
C ASP A 2 -22.20 -20.05 13.10
N ARG A 3 -20.99 -20.40 13.56
CA ARG A 3 -19.97 -19.41 13.88
C ARG A 3 -19.46 -18.90 12.54
N LEU A 4 -19.98 -17.76 12.11
CA LEU A 4 -19.53 -16.98 10.95
C LEU A 4 -18.02 -16.73 11.07
N GLN A 5 -17.21 -17.69 10.64
CA GLN A 5 -15.91 -17.39 10.06
C GLN A 5 -16.20 -16.77 8.69
N ARG A 6 -16.76 -15.54 8.68
CA ARG A 6 -16.64 -14.71 7.50
C ARG A 6 -15.16 -14.42 7.40
N THR A 7 -14.49 -15.20 6.56
CA THR A 7 -13.16 -14.89 6.05
C THR A 7 -13.20 -13.42 5.69
N HIS A 8 -12.55 -12.58 6.50
CA HIS A 8 -12.53 -11.14 6.32
C HIS A 8 -11.53 -10.86 5.18
N LEU A 9 -11.86 -11.33 3.97
CA LEU A 9 -11.13 -10.91 2.79
C LEU A 9 -11.34 -9.39 2.68
N PRO A 10 -10.26 -8.58 2.64
CA PRO A 10 -10.40 -7.15 2.50
C PRO A 10 -11.08 -6.87 1.16
N THR A 11 -12.19 -6.12 1.18
CA THR A 11 -12.87 -5.69 -0.06
C THR A 11 -12.01 -4.69 -0.81
N ALA A 12 -12.27 -4.55 -2.11
CA ALA A 12 -11.69 -3.54 -2.97
C ALA A 12 -11.64 -2.15 -2.31
N ASP A 13 -12.78 -1.66 -1.80
CA ASP A 13 -12.89 -0.35 -1.16
C ASP A 13 -11.97 -0.22 0.06
N SER A 14 -11.91 -1.24 0.92
CA SER A 14 -11.06 -1.23 2.11
C SER A 14 -9.56 -1.22 1.76
N VAL A 15 -9.17 -1.86 0.66
CA VAL A 15 -7.79 -1.82 0.18
C VAL A 15 -7.45 -0.44 -0.40
N LEU A 16 -8.31 0.12 -1.26
CA LEU A 16 -8.10 1.43 -1.85
C LEU A 16 -8.06 2.55 -0.79
N GLU A 17 -8.94 2.48 0.21
CA GLU A 17 -8.92 3.40 1.35
C GLU A 17 -7.60 3.31 2.12
N ARG A 18 -7.16 2.09 2.45
CA ARG A 18 -5.89 1.87 3.16
C ARG A 18 -4.71 2.37 2.35
N VAL A 19 -4.71 2.18 1.04
CA VAL A 19 -3.70 2.76 0.14
C VAL A 19 -3.67 4.28 0.26
N SER A 20 -4.83 4.94 0.13
CA SER A 20 -4.92 6.40 0.23
C SER A 20 -4.35 6.93 1.56
N ILE A 21 -4.71 6.29 2.67
CA ILE A 21 -4.23 6.63 4.01
C ILE A 21 -2.71 6.45 4.11
N THR A 22 -2.20 5.27 3.76
CA THR A 22 -0.76 4.97 3.86
C THR A 22 0.07 5.90 2.98
N LEU A 23 -0.34 6.18 1.74
CA LEU A 23 0.40 7.11 0.89
C LEU A 23 0.43 8.52 1.48
N ARG A 24 -0.69 9.00 2.02
CA ARG A 24 -0.75 10.31 2.68
C ARG A 24 0.14 10.35 3.93
N ASP A 25 0.16 9.29 4.73
CA ASP A 25 0.98 9.21 5.94
C ASP A 25 2.48 9.15 5.61
N VAL A 26 2.85 8.39 4.58
CA VAL A 26 4.22 8.33 4.08
C VAL A 26 4.66 9.69 3.52
N GLN A 27 3.82 10.36 2.73
CA GLN A 27 4.09 11.70 2.21
C GLN A 27 4.26 12.72 3.34
N ARG A 28 3.36 12.70 4.34
CA ARG A 28 3.45 13.57 5.52
C ARG A 28 4.70 13.28 6.34
N GLY A 29 5.01 12.01 6.61
CA GLY A 29 6.23 11.61 7.30
C GLY A 29 7.49 12.08 6.58
N LYS A 30 7.50 11.96 5.24
CA LYS A 30 8.60 12.41 4.38
C LYS A 30 8.79 13.93 4.44
N GLN A 31 7.70 14.69 4.37
CA GLN A 31 7.73 16.16 4.49
C GLN A 31 8.20 16.63 5.87
N ASN A 32 7.81 15.91 6.93
CA ASN A 32 8.15 16.25 8.31
C ASN A 32 9.53 15.72 8.76
N GLY A 33 10.21 14.92 7.93
CA GLY A 33 11.48 14.29 8.30
C GLY A 33 11.37 13.21 9.39
N ASN A 34 10.16 12.76 9.72
CA ASN A 34 9.87 11.78 10.78
C ASN A 34 9.30 10.46 10.21
N LEU A 35 9.72 10.11 8.99
CA LEU A 35 9.30 8.88 8.34
C LEU A 35 10.17 7.71 8.78
N ASP A 36 9.56 6.69 9.37
CA ASP A 36 10.19 5.37 9.43
C ASP A 36 10.14 4.74 8.04
N VAL A 37 11.24 4.87 7.32
CA VAL A 37 11.40 4.40 5.95
C VAL A 37 11.26 2.88 5.86
N SER A 38 11.74 2.14 6.86
CA SER A 38 11.65 0.67 6.87
C SER A 38 10.19 0.23 7.01
N ALA A 39 9.49 0.79 8.00
CA ALA A 39 8.07 0.52 8.21
C ALA A 39 7.23 0.93 6.98
N ALA A 40 7.50 2.10 6.40
CA ALA A 40 6.83 2.59 5.20
C ALA A 40 7.00 1.63 4.00
N ARG A 41 8.21 1.11 3.77
CA ARG A 41 8.47 0.13 2.71
C ARG A 41 7.69 -1.17 2.93
N THR A 42 7.68 -1.70 4.15
CA THR A 42 6.93 -2.92 4.49
C THR A 42 5.43 -2.73 4.28
N GLN A 43 4.88 -1.59 4.71
CA GLN A 43 3.46 -1.27 4.52
C GLN A 43 3.12 -1.15 3.04
N ILE A 44 3.92 -0.42 2.26
CA ILE A 44 3.72 -0.29 0.81
C ILE A 44 3.81 -1.65 0.10
N ALA A 45 4.76 -2.51 0.45
CA ALA A 45 4.87 -3.85 -0.12
C ALA A 45 3.61 -4.69 0.14
N SER A 46 3.07 -4.64 1.37
CA SER A 46 1.82 -5.33 1.71
C SER A 46 0.62 -4.80 0.91
N LEU A 47 0.55 -3.48 0.68
CA LEU A 47 -0.49 -2.88 -0.14
C LEU A 47 -0.39 -3.29 -1.61
N LEU A 48 0.82 -3.34 -2.17
CA LEU A 48 1.05 -3.81 -3.54
C LEU A 48 0.56 -5.26 -3.73
N THR A 49 0.84 -6.16 -2.78
CA THR A 49 0.34 -7.53 -2.83
C THR A 49 -1.19 -7.59 -2.81
N ASN A 50 -1.84 -6.75 -2.00
CA ASN A 50 -3.31 -6.69 -1.95
C ASN A 50 -3.90 -6.12 -3.25
N LEU A 51 -3.30 -5.07 -3.81
CA LEU A 51 -3.73 -4.49 -5.08
C LEU A 51 -3.55 -5.47 -6.25
N GLN A 52 -2.43 -6.19 -6.29
CA GLN A 52 -2.19 -7.25 -7.28
C GLN A 52 -3.22 -8.38 -7.16
N ARG A 53 -3.63 -8.75 -5.94
CA ARG A 53 -4.71 -9.73 -5.77
C ARG A 53 -6.03 -9.21 -6.31
N LEU A 54 -6.39 -7.95 -6.02
CA LEU A 54 -7.59 -7.32 -6.56
C LEU A 54 -7.57 -7.21 -8.10
N GLU A 55 -6.39 -7.05 -8.70
CA GLU A 55 -6.18 -7.03 -10.15
C GLU A 55 -6.55 -8.37 -10.77
N ASN A 56 -6.10 -9.47 -10.16
CA ASN A 56 -6.44 -10.81 -10.60
C ASN A 56 -7.93 -11.12 -10.40
N ASP A 57 -8.53 -10.62 -9.32
CA ASP A 57 -9.94 -10.85 -8.99
C ASP A 57 -10.91 -9.98 -9.84
N HIS A 58 -10.40 -9.05 -10.66
CA HIS A 58 -11.20 -8.12 -11.50
C HIS A 58 -12.32 -7.39 -10.73
N THR A 59 -12.13 -7.17 -9.43
CA THR A 59 -13.15 -6.57 -8.54
C THR A 59 -13.12 -5.04 -8.54
N VAL A 60 -12.08 -4.46 -9.14
CA VAL A 60 -11.85 -3.02 -9.27
C VAL A 60 -11.63 -2.69 -10.75
N PRO A 61 -12.12 -1.54 -11.26
CA PRO A 61 -11.80 -1.12 -12.62
C PRO A 61 -10.29 -1.07 -12.88
N ASP A 62 -9.84 -1.70 -13.96
CA ASP A 62 -8.43 -1.82 -14.35
C ASP A 62 -7.69 -0.47 -14.36
N ASP A 63 -8.31 0.59 -14.90
CA ASP A 63 -7.69 1.92 -15.00
C ASP A 63 -7.45 2.53 -13.62
N LEU A 64 -8.43 2.43 -12.73
CA LEU A 64 -8.31 2.90 -11.35
C LEU A 64 -7.24 2.10 -10.60
N LEU A 65 -7.21 0.79 -10.81
CA LEU A 65 -6.28 -0.10 -10.12
C LEU A 65 -4.84 0.12 -10.59
N LYS A 66 -4.61 0.20 -11.90
CA LYS A 66 -3.30 0.51 -12.49
C LYS A 66 -2.79 1.87 -12.05
N SER A 67 -3.65 2.90 -12.06
CA SER A 67 -3.32 4.23 -11.55
C SER A 67 -2.96 4.20 -10.06
N THR A 68 -3.66 3.38 -9.28
CA THR A 68 -3.39 3.22 -7.84
C THR A 68 -2.06 2.51 -7.61
N ILE A 69 -1.80 1.38 -8.28
CA ILE A 69 -0.53 0.63 -8.22
C ILE A 69 0.64 1.55 -8.63
N GLN A 70 0.49 2.30 -9.71
CA GLN A 70 1.51 3.23 -10.18
C GLN A 70 1.82 4.31 -9.12
N SER A 71 0.79 4.87 -8.48
CA SER A 71 0.96 5.85 -7.41
C SER A 71 1.73 5.28 -6.22
N VAL A 72 1.42 4.03 -5.83
CA VAL A 72 2.09 3.33 -4.73
C VAL A 72 3.56 3.05 -5.05
N VAL A 73 3.85 2.60 -6.28
CA VAL A 73 5.21 2.36 -6.77
C VAL A 73 6.03 3.65 -6.78
N LEU A 74 5.46 4.76 -7.28
CA LEU A 74 6.13 6.07 -7.27
C LEU A 74 6.52 6.51 -5.86
N VAL A 75 5.63 6.31 -4.87
CA VAL A 75 5.95 6.63 -3.47
C VAL A 75 7.06 5.74 -2.94
N ARG A 76 6.99 4.41 -3.18
CA ARG A 76 8.03 3.44 -2.79
C ARG A 76 9.40 3.83 -3.33
N ASP A 77 9.48 4.15 -4.62
CA ASP A 77 10.74 4.48 -5.30
C ASP A 77 11.27 5.85 -4.87
N SER A 78 10.40 6.71 -4.34
CA SER A 78 10.79 7.99 -3.74
C SER A 78 11.31 7.87 -2.29
N LEU A 79 11.22 6.69 -1.68
CA LEU A 79 11.76 6.43 -0.34
C LEU A 79 13.29 6.21 -0.43
N PRO A 80 14.08 6.88 0.44
CA PRO A 80 15.53 6.74 0.40
C PRO A 80 15.93 5.30 0.74
N ASP A 81 16.92 4.77 0.03
CA ASP A 81 17.42 3.43 0.29
C ASP A 81 18.40 3.46 1.48
N LEU A 82 17.94 2.97 2.64
CA LEU A 82 18.76 2.91 3.87
C LEU A 82 19.92 1.90 3.79
N THR A 83 20.06 1.14 2.70
CA THR A 83 21.22 0.26 2.48
C THR A 83 22.50 1.06 2.27
N GLN A 84 22.42 2.38 2.07
CA GLN A 84 23.57 3.24 1.72
C GLN A 84 24.16 4.06 2.89
N HIS A 85 23.68 3.94 4.13
CA HIS A 85 24.27 4.62 5.30
C HIS A 85 24.78 3.63 6.37
N ARG A 86 25.65 2.73 5.95
CA ARG A 86 26.62 2.11 6.87
C ARG A 86 28.02 2.40 6.35
N ILE A 87 28.62 3.48 6.85
CA ILE A 87 30.06 3.74 6.83
C ILE A 87 30.50 3.84 8.29
#